data_AF-A0A1W1XWX2-F1
#
_entry.id   AF-A0A1W1XWX2-F1
#
_cell.length_a   1.000
_cell.length_b   1.000
_cell.length_c   1.000
_cell.angle_alpha   90.00
_cell.angle_beta   90.00
_cell.angle_gamma   90.00
#
_symmetry.space_group_name_H-M   'P 1'
#
loop_
_entity.id
_entity.type
_entity.pdbx_description
1 polymer ?
#
loop_
_entity_poly.entity_id
_entity_poly.type
_entity_poly.pdbx_seq_one_letter_code
_entity_poly.pdbx_strand_id
1 'polypeptide(L)'
;MFFGAPEVKVELRDGRIARVEVVRGAPCGATWEAAQRMVGCPAAEAPVRYSLETQYFCSADPSNWDPLYGKSPVHFAAEVHKHALRKALEDLGLDLDAES
;
A
#
# COMPACT_ATOMS: atom_id res chain seq x y z
N MET A 1 -19.07 1.93 -2.23
CA MET A 1 -17.78 1.92 -1.52
C MET A 1 -17.63 0.55 -0.91
N PHE A 2 -16.70 -0.26 -1.41
CA PHE A 2 -16.46 -1.62 -0.91
C PHE A 2 -15.23 -1.63 0.02
N PHE A 3 -15.35 -2.31 1.15
CA PHE A 3 -14.26 -2.45 2.11
C PHE A 3 -13.87 -3.92 2.32
N GLY A 4 -12.61 -4.16 2.71
CA GLY A 4 -12.02 -5.48 2.91
C GLY A 4 -10.50 -5.45 2.77
N ALA A 5 -9.90 -6.56 2.31
CA ALA A 5 -8.48 -6.57 1.97
C ALA A 5 -8.18 -5.54 0.86
N PRO A 6 -7.24 -4.61 1.05
CA PRO A 6 -6.92 -3.57 0.08
C PRO A 6 -6.67 -4.13 -1.33
N GLU A 7 -7.22 -3.46 -2.33
CA GLU A 7 -7.05 -3.77 -3.74
C GLU A 7 -7.04 -2.44 -4.52
N VAL A 8 -5.99 -2.24 -5.31
CA VAL A 8 -5.77 -1.01 -6.07
C VAL A 8 -5.41 -1.33 -7.52
N LYS A 9 -5.72 -0.39 -8.42
CA LYS A 9 -5.21 -0.38 -9.79
C LYS A 9 -4.29 0.82 -9.95
N VAL A 10 -3.21 0.64 -10.70
CA VAL A 10 -2.20 1.66 -10.92
C VAL A 10 -2.11 1.97 -12.40
N GLU A 11 -1.94 3.25 -12.73
CA GLU A 11 -1.52 3.69 -14.05
C GLU A 11 -0.12 4.29 -13.93
N LEU A 12 0.77 3.91 -14.87
CA LEU A 12 2.13 4.39 -14.90
C LEU A 12 2.36 5.33 -16.07
N ARG A 13 3.22 6.32 -15.86
CA ARG A 13 3.73 7.21 -16.90
C ARG A 13 5.20 7.50 -16.61
N ASP A 14 6.06 7.23 -17.57
CA ASP A 14 7.51 7.48 -17.47
C ASP A 14 8.15 6.86 -16.21
N GLY A 15 7.75 5.63 -15.86
CA GLY A 15 8.24 4.90 -14.68
C GLY A 15 7.71 5.39 -13.34
N ARG A 16 6.75 6.32 -13.33
CA ARG A 16 6.14 6.89 -12.12
C ARG A 16 4.64 6.60 -12.08
N ILE A 17 4.09 6.57 -10.88
CA ILE A 17 2.64 6.44 -10.67
C ILE A 17 1.94 7.69 -11.16
N ALA A 18 1.13 7.56 -12.19
CA ALA A 18 0.28 8.63 -12.71
C ALA A 18 -1.06 8.69 -11.97
N ARG A 19 -1.61 7.53 -11.61
CA ARG A 19 -2.90 7.40 -10.92
C ARG A 19 -2.94 6.12 -10.09
N VAL A 20 -3.65 6.18 -8.97
CA VAL A 20 -4.03 5.01 -8.17
C VAL A 20 -5.54 5.03 -7.97
N GLU A 21 -6.21 3.96 -8.38
CA GLU A 21 -7.64 3.74 -8.15
C GLU A 21 -7.83 2.68 -7.08
N VAL A 22 -8.59 3.00 -6.03
CA VAL A 22 -8.91 2.05 -4.96
C VAL A 22 -10.16 1.27 -5.35
N VAL A 23 -9.99 -0.02 -5.67
CA VAL A 23 -11.09 -0.95 -6.00
C VAL A 23 -11.80 -1.40 -4.72
N ARG A 24 -11.02 -1.71 -3.68
CA ARG A 24 -11.50 -2.07 -2.34
C ARG A 24 -10.51 -1.54 -1.30
N GLY A 25 -11.02 -0.86 -0.26
CA GLY A 25 -10.17 -0.28 0.78
C GLY A 25 -10.31 -0.94 2.14
N ALA A 26 -9.34 -0.72 3.02
CA ALA A 26 -9.45 -1.06 4.42
C ALA A 26 -10.51 -0.17 5.10
N PRO A 27 -11.30 -0.71 6.05
CA PRO A 27 -12.40 0.02 6.68
C PRO A 27 -11.96 1.26 7.47
N CYS A 28 -10.68 1.37 7.84
CA CYS A 28 -10.13 2.53 8.55
C CYS A 28 -9.87 3.76 7.65
N GLY A 29 -10.04 3.65 6.32
CA GLY A 29 -9.81 4.77 5.40
C GLY A 29 -8.38 4.92 4.89
N ALA A 30 -7.40 4.30 5.55
CA ALA A 30 -5.97 4.44 5.24
C ALA A 30 -5.63 4.13 3.77
N THR A 31 -6.33 3.18 3.13
CA THR A 31 -6.08 2.82 1.73
C THR A 31 -6.23 4.01 0.79
N TRP A 32 -7.26 4.83 0.98
CA TRP A 32 -7.53 6.00 0.11
C TRP A 32 -6.54 7.13 0.39
N GLU A 33 -6.29 7.43 1.66
CA GLU A 33 -5.34 8.48 2.06
C GLU A 33 -3.92 8.17 1.57
N ALA A 34 -3.45 6.95 1.80
CA ALA A 34 -2.14 6.54 1.34
C ALA A 34 -2.05 6.52 -0.20
N ALA A 35 -3.13 6.17 -0.91
CA ALA A 35 -3.10 5.97 -2.37
C ALA A 35 -2.91 7.31 -3.10
N GLN A 36 -3.54 8.37 -2.60
CA GLN A 36 -3.40 9.72 -3.15
C GLN A 36 -1.93 10.21 -3.11
N ARG A 37 -1.16 9.79 -2.11
CA ARG A 37 0.24 10.19 -1.91
C ARG A 37 1.23 9.44 -2.80
N MET A 38 0.77 8.41 -3.49
CA MET A 38 1.61 7.65 -4.42
C MET A 38 1.75 8.33 -5.79
N VAL A 39 0.84 9.25 -6.14
CA VAL A 39 0.92 9.97 -7.42
C VAL A 39 2.24 10.73 -7.52
N GLY A 40 2.98 10.49 -8.59
CA GLY A 40 4.32 11.02 -8.85
C GLY A 40 5.47 10.19 -8.27
N CYS A 41 5.21 9.19 -7.43
CA CYS A 41 6.24 8.30 -6.87
C CYS A 41 6.85 7.40 -7.96
N PRO A 42 8.17 7.17 -7.98
CA PRO A 42 8.77 6.11 -8.78
C PRO A 42 8.13 4.76 -8.45
N ALA A 43 7.83 3.96 -9.47
CA ALA A 43 7.14 2.68 -9.29
C ALA A 43 7.91 1.72 -8.36
N ALA A 44 9.24 1.70 -8.45
CA ALA A 44 10.11 0.87 -7.61
C ALA A 44 10.04 1.22 -6.11
N GLU A 45 9.91 2.50 -5.77
CA GLU A 45 9.86 2.97 -4.38
C GLU A 45 8.44 2.97 -3.80
N ALA A 46 7.43 3.00 -4.67
CA ALA A 46 6.05 3.21 -4.28
C ALA A 46 5.52 2.17 -3.27
N PRO A 47 5.83 0.85 -3.35
CA PRO A 47 5.38 -0.10 -2.32
C PRO A 47 5.88 0.23 -0.92
N VAL A 48 7.15 0.61 -0.79
CA VAL A 48 7.73 0.97 0.52
C VAL A 48 7.11 2.27 1.02
N ARG A 49 6.96 3.27 0.14
CA ARG A 49 6.30 4.53 0.51
C ARG A 49 4.85 4.31 0.93
N TYR A 50 4.10 3.49 0.20
CA TYR A 50 2.70 3.19 0.51
C TYR A 50 2.54 2.49 1.85
N SER A 51 3.48 1.60 2.20
CA SER A 51 3.57 0.98 3.52
C SER A 51 3.72 2.04 4.63
N LEU A 52 4.63 3.00 4.46
CA LEU A 52 4.86 4.08 5.43
C LEU A 52 3.65 5.00 5.56
N GLU A 53 3.10 5.48 4.45
CA GLU A 53 1.90 6.33 4.45
C GLU A 53 0.72 5.63 5.14
N THR A 54 0.55 4.33 4.91
CA THR A 54 -0.49 3.53 5.56
C THR A 54 -0.36 3.58 7.09
N GLN A 55 0.86 3.52 7.65
CA GLN A 55 1.05 3.58 9.10
C GLN A 55 0.61 4.93 9.69
N TYR A 56 0.79 6.03 8.95
CA TYR A 56 0.36 7.36 9.38
C TYR A 56 -1.16 7.54 9.36
N PHE A 57 -1.86 6.92 8.41
CA PHE A 57 -3.33 7.07 8.27
C PHE A 57 -4.14 5.93 8.88
N CYS A 58 -3.50 4.85 9.31
CA CYS A 58 -4.19 3.77 9.98
C CYS A 58 -4.66 4.20 11.37
N SER A 59 -5.89 3.82 11.73
CA SER A 59 -6.45 4.04 13.06
C SER A 59 -6.11 2.93 14.06
N ALA A 60 -5.36 1.91 13.65
CA ALA A 60 -4.95 0.84 14.56
C ALA A 60 -3.91 1.37 15.57
N ASP A 61 -3.91 0.83 16.78
CA ASP A 61 -2.98 1.29 17.83
C ASP A 61 -1.53 0.93 17.46
N PRO A 62 -0.64 1.92 17.25
CA PRO A 62 0.75 1.67 16.92
C PRO A 62 1.56 1.09 18.08
N SER A 63 1.09 1.25 19.32
CA SER A 63 1.77 0.81 20.55
C SER A 63 1.37 -0.59 20.99
N ASN A 64 0.26 -1.12 20.47
CA ASN A 64 -0.20 -2.45 20.82
C ASN A 64 0.72 -3.52 20.20
N TRP A 65 1.03 -4.58 20.95
CA TRP A 65 1.85 -5.68 20.46
C TRP A 65 1.00 -6.87 20.05
N ASP A 66 1.11 -7.30 18.80
CA ASP A 66 0.44 -8.52 18.32
C ASP A 66 1.37 -9.74 18.52
N PRO A 67 1.01 -10.70 19.39
CA PRO A 67 1.82 -11.90 19.62
C PRO A 67 1.88 -12.86 18.42
N LEU A 68 0.97 -12.75 17.44
CA LEU A 68 0.98 -13.58 16.23
C LEU A 68 1.99 -13.07 15.20
N TYR A 69 2.08 -11.75 15.02
CA TYR A 69 2.92 -11.12 14.01
C TYR A 69 4.23 -10.57 14.55
N GLY A 70 4.39 -10.54 15.88
CA GLY A 70 5.59 -10.00 16.54
C GLY A 70 5.85 -8.54 16.18
N LYS A 71 4.79 -7.77 15.89
CA LYS A 71 4.81 -6.35 15.52
C LYS A 71 3.47 -5.73 15.93
N SER A 72 3.38 -4.40 15.89
CA SER A 72 2.10 -3.73 16.15
C SER A 72 1.12 -3.84 14.98
N PRO A 73 -0.20 -3.75 15.24
CA PRO A 73 -1.24 -3.83 14.22
C PRO A 73 -1.06 -2.87 13.02
N VAL A 74 -0.46 -1.68 13.24
CA VAL A 74 -0.16 -0.75 12.14
C VAL A 74 0.90 -1.30 11.18
N HIS A 75 1.89 -2.04 11.67
CA HIS A 75 2.89 -2.69 10.82
C HIS A 75 2.26 -3.81 9.98
N PHE A 76 1.32 -4.55 10.57
CA PHE A 76 0.55 -5.53 9.82
C PHE A 76 -0.28 -4.86 8.72
N ALA A 77 -0.99 -3.76 9.04
CA ALA A 77 -1.73 -2.98 8.05
C ALA A 77 -0.81 -2.47 6.92
N ALA A 78 0.38 -1.99 7.27
CA ALA A 78 1.40 -1.52 6.33
C ALA A 78 1.81 -2.61 5.33
N GLU A 79 2.08 -3.82 5.80
CA GLU A 79 2.47 -4.95 4.95
C GLU A 79 1.34 -5.40 4.01
N VAL A 80 0.10 -5.38 4.48
CA VAL A 80 -1.08 -5.69 3.65
C VAL A 80 -1.22 -4.68 2.52
N HIS A 81 -1.06 -3.38 2.81
CA HIS A 81 -1.15 -2.33 1.80
C HIS A 81 0.03 -2.37 0.83
N LYS A 82 1.25 -2.62 1.34
CA LYS A 82 2.45 -2.83 0.51
C LYS A 82 2.23 -3.95 -0.52
N HIS A 83 1.66 -5.07 -0.09
CA HIS A 83 1.33 -6.19 -0.97
C HIS A 83 0.28 -5.81 -2.02
N ALA A 84 -0.77 -5.07 -1.64
CA ALA A 84 -1.80 -4.66 -2.58
C ALA A 84 -1.24 -3.78 -3.72
N LEU A 85 -0.36 -2.82 -3.40
CA LEU A 85 0.25 -1.97 -4.43
C LEU A 85 1.28 -2.73 -5.27
N ARG A 86 2.12 -3.57 -4.63
CA ARG A 86 3.10 -4.39 -5.33
C ARG A 86 2.45 -5.34 -6.33
N LYS A 87 1.39 -6.04 -5.93
CA LYS A 87 0.61 -6.87 -6.85
C LYS A 87 0.09 -6.07 -8.05
N ALA A 88 -0.44 -4.87 -7.81
CA ALA A 88 -0.94 -4.03 -8.90
C ALA A 88 0.16 -3.59 -9.88
N LEU A 89 1.41 -3.45 -9.42
CA LEU A 89 2.57 -3.15 -10.26
C LEU A 89 3.08 -4.41 -11.00
N GLU A 90 3.10 -5.55 -10.33
CA GLU A 90 3.43 -6.86 -10.93
C GLU A 90 2.45 -7.23 -12.05
N ASP A 91 1.15 -6.95 -11.86
CA ASP A 91 0.10 -7.15 -12.89
C ASP A 91 0.34 -6.27 -14.14
N LEU A 92 1.15 -5.20 -14.03
CA LEU A 92 1.60 -4.37 -15.15
C LEU A 92 2.93 -4.84 -15.77
N GLY A 93 3.51 -5.94 -15.28
CA GLY A 93 4.76 -6.52 -15.75
C GLY A 93 6.02 -5.92 -15.15
N LEU A 94 5.92 -5.21 -14.01
CA LEU A 94 7.10 -4.78 -13.24
C LEU A 94 7.58 -5.92 -12.33
N ASP A 95 8.81 -6.36 -12.53
CA ASP A 95 9.51 -7.20 -11.57
C ASP A 95 10.19 -6.30 -10.51
N LEU A 96 9.69 -6.34 -9.28
CA LEU A 96 10.17 -5.51 -8.17
C LEU A 96 11.22 -6.22 -7.31
N ASP A 97 11.51 -7.50 -7.58
CA ASP A 97 12.48 -8.32 -6.84
C ASP A 97 13.81 -8.51 -7.61
N ALA A 98 13.91 -7.95 -8.83
CA ALA A 98 15.09 -8.05 -9.69
C ALA A 98 16.37 -7.37 -9.14
N GLU A 99 16.28 -6.63 -8.03
CA GLU A 99 17.42 -6.04 -7.33
C GLU A 99 17.29 -6.30 -5.81
N SER A 100 17.57 -7.53 -5.39
CA SER A 100 17.84 -7.87 -3.97
C SER A 100 19.08 -8.73 -3.80
#